data_AF-A0A1N6NQB7-F1
#
_entry.id   AF-A0A1N6NQB7-F1
#
_cell.length_a   1.000
_cell.length_b   1.000
_cell.length_c   1.000
_cell.angle_alpha   90.00
_cell.angle_beta   90.00
_cell.angle_gamma   90.00
#
_symmetry.space_group_name_H-M   'P 1'
#
loop_
_entity.id
_entity.type
_entity.pdbx_description
1 polymer ?
#
loop_
_entity_poly.entity_id
_entity_poly.type
_entity_poly.pdbx_seq_one_letter_code
_entity_poly.pdbx_strand_id
1 'polypeptide(L)'
;MLFAVPGIEKVVRIRGTASIHVDDASRSECLDGSAVPKLVIKVAIDTLLFHCPKALMKAGLWNQDAYQAREFLPSLLNIIKDQQVEKHSR
;
A
#
# COMPACT_ATOMS: atom_id res chain seq x y z
N MET A 1 -2.70 -8.14 0.32
CA MET A 1 -2.62 -6.70 0.64
C MET A 1 -2.30 -6.53 2.12
N LEU A 2 -1.60 -5.45 2.48
CA LEU A 2 -1.31 -5.08 3.87
C LEU A 2 -1.91 -3.70 4.15
N PHE A 3 -2.59 -3.56 5.27
CA PHE A 3 -3.19 -2.32 5.72
C PHE A 3 -2.67 -1.99 7.11
N ALA A 4 -2.25 -0.75 7.29
CA ALA A 4 -1.83 -0.20 8.57
C ALA A 4 -2.55 1.13 8.76
N VAL A 5 -3.05 1.37 9.98
CA VAL A 5 -3.75 2.61 10.34
C VAL A 5 -2.82 3.42 11.24
N PRO A 6 -2.58 4.71 10.95
CA PRO A 6 -1.77 5.56 11.80
C PRO A 6 -2.20 5.51 13.27
N GLY A 7 -1.22 5.35 14.17
CA GLY A 7 -1.45 5.23 15.61
C GLY A 7 -1.95 3.85 16.08
N ILE A 8 -2.26 2.91 15.18
CA ILE A 8 -2.66 1.55 15.55
C ILE A 8 -1.48 0.59 15.33
N GLU A 9 -1.04 -0.05 16.41
CA GLU A 9 0.02 -1.07 16.38
C GLU A 9 -0.49 -2.45 15.96
N LYS A 10 -1.34 -2.48 14.92
CA LYS A 10 -1.84 -3.71 14.30
C LYS A 10 -1.82 -3.53 12.80
N VAL A 11 -1.35 -4.57 12.10
CA VAL A 11 -1.36 -4.61 10.64
C VAL A 11 -2.33 -5.71 10.22
N VAL A 12 -3.21 -5.39 9.28
CA VAL A 12 -4.14 -6.37 8.71
C VAL A 12 -3.58 -6.86 7.39
N ARG A 13 -3.41 -8.17 7.26
CA ARG A 13 -3.09 -8.83 6.00
C ARG A 13 -4.37 -9.43 5.42
N ILE A 14 -4.70 -9.00 4.21
CA ILE A 14 -5.81 -9.54 3.43
C ILE A 14 -5.24 -10.42 2.32
N ARG A 15 -5.77 -11.63 2.21
CA ARG A 15 -5.60 -12.53 1.07
C ARG A 15 -6.96 -12.69 0.38
N GLY A 16 -6.94 -12.66 -0.94
CA GLY A 16 -8.13 -12.76 -1.75
C GLY A 16 -7.79 -12.87 -3.22
N THR A 17 -8.82 -13.06 -4.02
CA THR A 17 -8.75 -13.10 -5.48
C THR A 17 -9.10 -11.74 -6.05
N ALA A 18 -8.19 -11.16 -6.83
CA ALA A 18 -8.42 -9.89 -7.53
C ALA A 18 -8.97 -10.15 -8.94
N SER A 19 -9.90 -9.31 -9.36
CA SER A 19 -10.50 -9.33 -10.70
C SER A 19 -10.69 -7.91 -11.22
N ILE A 20 -10.57 -7.74 -12.55
CA ILE A 20 -10.73 -6.44 -13.22
C ILE A 20 -12.16 -6.36 -13.74
N HIS A 21 -12.84 -5.25 -13.44
CA HIS A 21 -14.21 -4.99 -13.86
C HIS A 21 -14.29 -3.65 -14.58
N VAL A 22 -15.09 -3.62 -15.65
CA VAL A 22 -15.32 -2.42 -16.47
C VAL A 22 -16.80 -2.11 -16.64
N ASP A 23 -17.68 -2.88 -15.98
CA ASP A 23 -19.13 -2.61 -15.98
C ASP A 23 -19.44 -1.31 -15.24
N ASP A 24 -20.49 -0.63 -15.70
CA ASP A 24 -20.83 0.68 -15.17
C ASP A 24 -21.31 0.63 -13.71
N ALA A 25 -21.93 -0.47 -13.27
CA ALA A 25 -22.39 -0.63 -11.90
C ALA A 25 -21.21 -0.56 -10.92
N SER A 26 -20.21 -1.44 -11.09
CA SER A 26 -19.03 -1.47 -10.23
C SER A 26 -18.21 -0.19 -10.31
N ARG A 27 -18.12 0.44 -11.50
CA ARG A 27 -17.40 1.70 -11.69
C ARG A 27 -18.10 2.88 -11.02
N SER A 28 -19.43 2.90 -11.01
CA SER A 28 -20.22 3.96 -10.37
C SER A 28 -20.12 3.96 -8.84
N GLU A 29 -19.76 2.84 -8.21
CA GLU A 29 -19.53 2.75 -6.77
C GLU A 29 -18.14 3.29 -6.34
N CYS A 30 -17.23 3.50 -7.29
CA CYS A 30 -15.82 3.83 -7.03
C CYS A 30 -15.42 5.18 -7.64
N LEU A 31 -16.29 6.20 -7.52
CA LEU A 31 -16.01 7.53 -8.06
C LEU A 31 -14.80 8.19 -7.40
N ASP A 32 -14.02 8.90 -8.20
CA ASP A 32 -13.01 9.84 -7.72
C ASP A 32 -13.59 11.26 -7.86
N GLY A 33 -14.19 11.76 -6.77
CA GLY A 33 -15.05 12.94 -6.81
C GLY A 33 -16.25 12.70 -7.73
N SER A 34 -16.32 13.41 -8.85
CA SER A 34 -17.37 13.24 -9.88
C SER A 34 -16.94 12.38 -11.08
N ALA A 35 -15.68 11.93 -11.12
CA ALA A 35 -15.16 11.19 -12.26
C ALA A 35 -15.41 9.68 -12.10
N VAL A 36 -15.95 9.06 -13.15
CA VAL A 36 -16.10 7.60 -13.23
C VAL A 36 -14.74 7.00 -13.65
N PRO A 37 -14.15 6.08 -12.86
CA PRO A 37 -12.86 5.46 -13.19
C PRO A 37 -12.97 4.64 -14.48
N LYS A 38 -11.84 4.37 -15.17
CA LYS A 38 -11.84 3.55 -16.41
C LYS A 38 -12.10 2.06 -16.15
N LEU A 39 -11.70 1.57 -14.98
CA LEU A 39 -11.86 0.21 -14.51
C LEU A 39 -11.85 0.22 -12.98
N VAL A 40 -12.30 -0.87 -12.38
CA VAL A 40 -12.15 -1.12 -10.95
C VAL A 40 -11.53 -2.49 -10.72
N ILE A 41 -10.79 -2.64 -9.61
CA ILE A 41 -10.26 -3.92 -9.16
C ILE A 41 -11.09 -4.39 -7.98
N LYS A 42 -11.86 -5.46 -8.17
CA LYS A 42 -12.61 -6.12 -7.10
C LYS A 42 -11.74 -7.20 -6.47
N VAL A 43 -11.56 -7.13 -5.16
CA VAL A 43 -10.86 -8.16 -4.38
C VAL A 43 -11.88 -8.94 -3.57
N ALA A 44 -12.15 -10.18 -3.98
CA ALA A 44 -12.92 -11.12 -3.16
C ALA A 44 -12.03 -11.64 -2.04
N ILE A 45 -12.38 -11.35 -0.78
CA ILE A 45 -11.54 -11.67 0.38
C ILE A 45 -11.74 -13.13 0.79
N ASP A 46 -10.65 -13.89 0.80
CA ASP A 46 -10.64 -15.28 1.27
C ASP A 46 -10.24 -15.36 2.75
N THR A 47 -9.32 -14.51 3.18
CA THR A 47 -8.83 -14.52 4.57
C THR A 47 -8.34 -13.14 5.00
N LEU A 48 -8.66 -12.79 6.25
CA LEU A 48 -8.18 -11.61 6.95
C LEU A 48 -7.51 -12.05 8.25
N LEU A 49 -6.27 -11.60 8.45
CA LEU A 49 -5.49 -11.95 9.64
C LEU A 49 -4.65 -10.77 10.12
N PHE A 50 -4.49 -10.69 11.45
CA PHE A 50 -3.55 -9.76 12.06
C PHE A 50 -2.12 -10.26 11.84
N HIS A 51 -1.29 -9.40 11.28
CA HIS A 51 0.14 -9.62 11.18
C HIS A 51 0.83 -9.11 12.45
N CYS A 52 1.89 -9.82 12.89
CA CYS A 52 2.75 -9.37 13.98
C CYS A 52 3.22 -7.91 13.78
N PRO A 53 3.01 -7.02 14.76
CA PRO A 53 3.32 -5.59 14.64
C PRO A 53 4.75 -5.22 15.05
N LYS A 54 5.56 -6.19 15.50
CA LYS A 54 6.88 -5.96 16.11
C LYS A 54 7.82 -5.10 15.27
N ALA A 55 7.77 -5.23 13.94
CA ALA A 55 8.56 -4.39 13.05
C ALA A 55 8.14 -2.91 13.09
N LEU A 56 6.83 -2.61 13.09
CA LEU A 56 6.31 -1.25 13.17
C LEU A 56 6.65 -0.60 14.52
N MET A 57 6.51 -1.35 15.60
CA MET A 57 6.88 -0.90 16.95
C MET A 57 8.36 -0.55 17.03
N LYS A 58 9.24 -1.45 16.56
CA LYS A 58 10.69 -1.23 16.56
C LYS A 58 11.11 -0.06 15.68
N ALA A 59 10.43 0.14 14.55
CA ALA A 59 10.68 1.25 13.65
C ALA A 59 10.16 2.60 14.21
N GLY A 60 9.38 2.59 15.30
CA GLY A 60 8.70 3.79 15.79
C GLY A 60 7.81 4.41 14.72
N LEU A 61 7.15 3.60 13.87
CA LEU A 61 6.51 4.07 12.64
C LEU A 61 5.48 5.19 12.89
N TRP A 62 4.86 5.23 14.06
CA TRP A 62 3.87 6.25 14.45
C TRP A 62 4.40 7.27 15.46
N ASN A 63 5.68 7.19 15.83
CA ASN A 63 6.33 8.18 16.67
C ASN A 63 6.94 9.28 15.79
N GLN A 64 6.33 10.46 15.80
CA GLN A 64 6.82 11.59 15.00
C GLN A 64 8.24 12.02 15.38
N ASP A 65 8.64 11.86 16.64
CA ASP A 65 10.00 12.18 17.10
C ASP A 65 11.06 11.24 16.50
N ALA A 66 10.65 10.07 15.99
CA ALA A 66 11.55 9.13 15.32
C ALA A 66 11.77 9.44 13.83
N TYR A 67 10.99 10.37 13.25
CA TYR A 67 11.07 10.67 11.82
C TYR A 67 12.34 11.46 11.49
N GLN A 68 13.03 11.02 10.44
CA GLN A 68 14.21 11.73 9.94
C GLN A 68 13.78 12.90 9.05
N ALA A 69 14.58 13.97 9.05
CA ALA A 69 14.42 15.10 8.15
C ALA A 69 14.45 14.62 6.68
N ARG A 70 13.64 15.22 5.80
CA ARG A 70 13.52 14.74 4.41
C ARG A 70 14.84 14.88 3.67
N GLU A 71 15.62 15.89 4.01
CA GLU A 71 16.92 16.23 3.43
C GLU A 71 17.97 15.13 3.70
N PHE A 72 17.80 14.37 4.79
CA PHE A 72 18.67 13.22 5.11
C PHE A 72 18.42 12.03 4.17
N LEU A 73 17.19 11.88 3.66
CA LEU A 73 16.82 10.76 2.80
C LEU A 73 17.14 11.05 1.33
N PRO A 74 17.54 10.05 0.52
CA PRO A 74 17.73 10.24 -0.91
C PRO A 74 16.44 10.71 -1.61
N SER A 75 16.59 11.35 -2.76
CA SER A 75 15.44 11.73 -3.60
C SER A 75 14.68 10.47 -4.03
N LEU A 76 13.37 10.59 -4.26
CA LEU A 76 12.55 9.47 -4.74
C LEU A 76 13.12 8.86 -6.03
N LEU A 77 13.64 9.71 -6.92
CA LEU A 77 14.25 9.28 -8.17
C LEU A 77 15.51 8.42 -7.94
N ASN A 78 16.35 8.79 -6.96
CA ASN A 78 17.54 8.01 -6.62
C ASN A 78 17.14 6.64 -6.06
N ILE A 79 16.15 6.60 -5.15
CA ILE A 79 15.62 5.33 -4.61
C ILE A 79 15.13 4.43 -5.74
N ILE A 80 14.34 4.97 -6.69
CA ILE A 80 13.82 4.20 -7.83
C ILE A 80 14.96 3.67 -8.70
N LYS A 81 15.95 4.51 -9.03
CA LYS A 81 17.10 4.11 -9.85
C LYS A 81 17.85 2.95 -9.19
N ASP A 82 18.15 3.04 -7.90
CA ASP A 82 18.89 2.00 -7.16
C ASP A 82 18.14 0.65 -7.17
N GLN A 83 16.81 0.67 -7.07
CA GLN A 83 15.98 -0.54 -7.08
C GLN A 83 15.75 -1.14 -8.49
N GLN A 84 16.06 -0.41 -9.56
CA GLN A 84 15.90 -0.88 -10.94
C GLN A 84 17.13 -1.63 -11.47
N VAL A 85 18.29 -1.52 -10.83
CA VAL A 85 19.57 -2.03 -11.35
C VAL A 85 19.62 -3.56 -11.44
N GLU A 86 18.84 -4.30 -10.65
CA GLU A 86 18.91 -5.77 -10.65
C GLU A 86 18.29 -6.48 -11.86
N LYS A 87 17.63 -5.76 -12.80
CA LYS A 87 16.92 -6.41 -13.93
C LYS A 87 17.76 -6.72 -15.18
N HIS A 88 19.04 -6.34 -15.24
CA HIS A 88 19.90 -6.57 -16.43
C HIS A 88 20.96 -7.69 -16.26
N SER A 89 20.89 -8.50 -15.21
CA SER A 89 21.81 -9.65 -15.04
C SER A 89 21.10 -10.95 -14.66
N ARG A 90 20.02 -11.28 -15.37
CA ARG A 90 19.53 -12.64 -15.53
C ARG A 90 19.15 -12.91 -16.97
#